data_AF-A0A3P7P4X4-F1
#
_entry.id   AF-A0A3P7P4X4-F1
#
_cell.length_a   1.000
_cell.length_b   1.000
_cell.length_c   1.000
_cell.angle_alpha   90.00
_cell.angle_beta   90.00
_cell.angle_gamma   90.00
#
_symmetry.space_group_name_H-M   'P 1'
#
loop_
_entity.id
_entity.type
_entity.pdbx_description
1 polymer ?
#
loop_
_entity_poly.entity_id
_entity_poly.type
_entity_poly.pdbx_seq_one_letter_code
_entity_poly.pdbx_strand_id
1 'polypeptide(L)'
;MRTARRLNFLLPSPNVVQRARQRAPEALPLNLEPISGLHADGPVVVLDFQSLYPSVAIAYNYCFSTCLGRLSSLEKGIDGGSFTFGCLEQFVTPEDLQLVGDYVTIAPNGVCFVKREILEGVLPRLWRGLLSSRLMVKDSMKLYTGDEVGDSIVHKGRETLERAIQLVETGEGVLPGTPTPWLAGGSCNAKVIYGDTDSLFVKLSHCDKATSFRLGQAIADAVSQANPAPIKLKLEKVFFPCLLEAKKRYVGYAYESAEQVTPVFDAKGIETVRRDSAPFVGKVLESSLRLLFDQFRVWDMPPG
;
A
#
# COMPACT_ATOMS: atom_id res chain seq x y z
N MET A 1 9.05 -23.19 3.72
CA MET A 1 9.44 -24.62 3.78
C MET A 1 8.40 -25.55 3.15
N ARG A 2 7.19 -25.73 3.72
CA ARG A 2 6.21 -26.73 3.22
C ARG A 2 5.81 -26.54 1.76
N THR A 3 5.51 -25.30 1.34
CA THR A 3 5.12 -24.98 -0.05
C THR A 3 6.26 -25.25 -1.04
N ALA A 4 7.48 -24.81 -0.73
CA ALA A 4 8.67 -25.06 -1.55
C ALA A 4 8.95 -26.55 -1.74
N ARG A 5 8.87 -27.34 -0.65
CA ARG A 5 9.07 -28.81 -0.69
C ARG A 5 8.06 -29.50 -1.60
N ARG A 6 6.79 -29.11 -1.57
CA ARG A 6 5.74 -29.68 -2.44
C ARG A 6 5.98 -29.40 -3.92
N LEU A 7 6.76 -28.35 -4.22
CA LEU A 7 7.10 -27.91 -5.57
C LEU A 7 8.53 -28.32 -5.95
N ASN A 8 9.17 -29.20 -5.18
CA ASN A 8 10.53 -29.68 -5.40
C ASN A 8 11.61 -28.57 -5.47
N PHE A 9 11.38 -27.43 -4.80
CA PHE A 9 12.40 -26.41 -4.65
C PHE A 9 13.35 -26.71 -3.49
N LEU A 10 14.64 -26.49 -3.73
CA LEU A 10 15.66 -26.42 -2.69
C LEU A 10 15.82 -24.97 -2.25
N LEU A 11 15.84 -24.76 -0.94
CA LEU A 11 16.04 -23.44 -0.35
C LEU A 11 17.53 -23.26 -0.02
N PRO A 12 18.17 -22.20 -0.50
CA PRO A 12 19.54 -21.90 -0.13
C PRO A 12 19.62 -21.53 1.36
N SER A 13 20.74 -21.86 2.00
CA SER A 13 21.02 -21.49 3.40
C SER A 13 22.29 -20.63 3.46
N PRO A 14 22.21 -19.34 3.07
CA PRO A 14 23.38 -18.48 3.01
C PRO A 14 23.92 -18.18 4.41
N ASN A 15 25.24 -18.13 4.55
CA ASN A 15 25.90 -17.78 5.81
C ASN A 15 25.91 -16.25 6.05
N VAL A 16 26.37 -15.82 7.23
CA VAL A 16 26.40 -14.40 7.63
C VAL A 16 27.24 -13.55 6.65
N VAL A 17 28.36 -14.08 6.17
CA VAL A 17 29.27 -13.38 5.25
C VAL A 17 28.63 -13.18 3.88
N GLN A 18 27.91 -14.19 3.38
CA GLN A 18 27.16 -14.10 2.12
C GLN A 18 26.04 -13.06 2.22
N ARG A 19 25.30 -13.06 3.34
CA ARG A 19 24.26 -12.05 3.58
C ARG A 19 24.82 -10.63 3.67
N ALA A 20 25.97 -10.45 4.31
CA ALA A 20 26.64 -9.15 4.42
C ALA A 20 27.12 -8.59 3.07
N ARG A 21 27.26 -9.43 2.04
CA ARG A 21 27.64 -9.03 0.68
C ARG A 21 26.45 -8.72 -0.22
N GLN A 22 25.22 -9.00 0.24
CA GLN A 22 24.03 -8.64 -0.52
C GLN A 22 23.98 -7.14 -0.76
N ARG A 23 23.37 -6.75 -1.87
CA ARG A 23 23.12 -5.33 -2.14
C ARG A 23 22.22 -4.78 -1.04
N ALA A 24 22.51 -3.56 -0.62
CA ALA A 24 21.61 -2.85 0.27
C ALA A 24 20.26 -2.61 -0.43
N PRO A 25 19.13 -2.70 0.28
CA PRO A 25 17.84 -2.33 -0.27
C PRO A 25 17.83 -0.88 -0.77
N GLU A 26 17.36 -0.67 -1.99
CA GLU A 26 17.32 0.62 -2.69
C GLU A 26 15.91 1.24 -2.66
N ALA A 27 14.87 0.40 -2.52
CA ALA A 27 13.49 0.84 -2.59
C ALA A 27 13.00 1.38 -1.24
N LEU A 28 12.57 2.64 -1.22
CA LEU A 28 11.91 3.25 -0.06
C LEU A 28 10.41 3.32 -0.29
N PRO A 29 9.59 2.98 0.73
CA PRO A 29 8.15 3.15 0.65
C PRO A 29 7.79 4.65 0.59
N LEU A 30 6.66 4.97 -0.03
CA LEU A 30 6.19 6.35 -0.12
C LEU A 30 5.53 6.79 1.19
N ASN A 31 6.05 7.85 1.79
CA ASN A 31 5.43 8.56 2.91
C ASN A 31 5.30 10.04 2.53
N LEU A 32 4.09 10.44 2.14
CA LEU A 32 3.80 11.82 1.80
C LEU A 32 3.79 12.67 3.08
N GLU A 33 4.28 13.91 3.01
CA GLU A 33 4.08 14.85 4.12
C GLU A 33 2.59 15.20 4.21
N PRO A 34 1.98 15.14 5.40
CA PRO A 34 0.61 15.60 5.54
C PRO A 34 0.54 17.11 5.32
N ILE A 35 -0.57 17.58 4.77
CA ILE A 35 -0.96 18.98 4.90
C ILE A 35 -1.38 19.18 6.36
N SER A 36 -0.41 19.51 7.21
CA SER A 36 -0.61 19.66 8.65
C SER A 36 -1.62 20.76 8.95
N GLY A 37 -2.47 20.50 9.93
CA GLY A 37 -3.51 21.43 10.35
C GLY A 37 -4.82 20.74 10.74
N LEU A 38 -5.73 21.56 11.25
CA LEU A 38 -7.11 21.17 11.55
C LEU A 38 -7.93 21.20 10.27
N HIS A 39 -8.36 20.02 9.81
CA HIS A 39 -9.30 19.83 8.72
C HIS A 39 -10.71 19.68 9.29
N ALA A 40 -11.35 20.82 9.54
CA ALA A 40 -12.73 20.94 10.03
C ALA A 40 -13.68 21.59 9.01
N ASP A 41 -13.14 22.06 7.89
CA ASP A 41 -13.84 22.63 6.74
C ASP A 41 -14.34 21.56 5.74
N GLY A 42 -13.97 20.31 5.94
CA GLY A 42 -14.48 19.19 5.16
C GLY A 42 -14.01 17.83 5.69
N PRO A 43 -14.75 16.76 5.40
CA PRO A 43 -14.37 15.40 5.77
C PRO A 43 -13.11 14.92 5.07
N VAL A 44 -12.38 14.03 5.75
CA VAL A 44 -11.20 13.35 5.24
C VAL A 44 -11.49 11.87 5.13
N VAL A 45 -11.63 11.38 3.91
CA VAL A 45 -11.81 9.96 3.59
C VAL A 45 -10.47 9.24 3.75
N VAL A 46 -10.48 8.14 4.49
CA VAL A 46 -9.30 7.28 4.68
C VAL A 46 -9.49 5.99 3.91
N LEU A 47 -8.60 5.79 2.94
CA LEU A 47 -8.56 4.63 2.06
C LEU A 47 -7.30 3.82 2.38
N ASP A 48 -7.40 2.49 2.42
CA ASP A 48 -6.26 1.60 2.71
C ASP A 48 -6.20 0.42 1.75
N PHE A 49 -4.99 0.09 1.28
CA PHE A 49 -4.79 -1.07 0.42
C PHE A 49 -4.81 -2.36 1.24
N GLN A 50 -5.61 -3.32 0.79
CA GLN A 50 -5.72 -4.61 1.43
C GLN A 50 -4.45 -5.45 1.24
N SER A 51 -3.58 -5.46 2.25
CA SER A 51 -2.31 -6.22 2.21
C SER A 51 -1.53 -5.90 0.93
N LEU A 52 -1.19 -4.62 0.73
CA LEU A 52 -0.60 -4.09 -0.50
C LEU A 52 0.55 -4.95 -1.04
N TYR A 53 1.58 -5.20 -0.23
CA TYR A 53 2.78 -5.91 -0.68
C TYR A 53 2.54 -7.38 -1.06
N PRO A 54 1.85 -8.21 -0.25
CA PRO A 54 1.44 -9.54 -0.72
C PRO A 54 0.61 -9.51 -2.01
N SER A 55 -0.31 -8.55 -2.13
CA SER A 55 -1.16 -8.41 -3.32
C SER A 55 -0.35 -8.04 -4.57
N VAL A 56 0.61 -7.12 -4.44
CA VAL A 56 1.59 -6.78 -5.50
C VAL A 56 2.36 -8.02 -5.95
N ALA A 57 2.92 -8.77 -5.01
CA ALA A 57 3.70 -9.94 -5.36
C ALA A 57 2.86 -11.03 -6.05
N ILE A 58 1.60 -11.22 -5.65
CA ILE A 58 0.68 -12.13 -6.34
C ILE A 58 0.35 -11.62 -7.74
N ALA A 59 0.02 -10.35 -7.88
CA ALA A 59 -0.43 -9.76 -9.14
C ALA A 59 0.67 -9.78 -10.21
N TYR A 60 1.91 -9.48 -9.82
CA TYR A 60 3.06 -9.40 -10.72
C TYR A 60 3.99 -10.63 -10.66
N ASN A 61 3.59 -11.66 -9.93
CA ASN A 61 4.33 -12.92 -9.76
C ASN A 61 5.77 -12.73 -9.23
N TYR A 62 5.99 -11.77 -8.32
CA TYR A 62 7.30 -11.51 -7.72
C TYR A 62 7.66 -12.60 -6.73
N CYS A 63 8.71 -13.36 -7.03
CA CYS A 63 9.21 -14.43 -6.19
C CYS A 63 10.66 -14.77 -6.54
N PHE A 64 11.43 -15.28 -5.58
CA PHE A 64 12.75 -15.86 -5.85
C PHE A 64 12.71 -16.97 -6.91
N SER A 65 11.68 -17.82 -6.91
CA SER A 65 11.55 -18.94 -7.84
C SER A 65 11.15 -18.53 -9.26
N THR A 66 10.80 -17.27 -9.49
CA THR A 66 10.42 -16.73 -10.81
C THR A 66 11.38 -15.64 -11.26
N CYS A 67 12.38 -15.29 -10.44
CA CYS A 67 13.32 -14.23 -10.72
C CYS A 67 14.41 -14.69 -11.69
N LEU A 68 14.57 -13.97 -12.80
CA LEU A 68 15.63 -14.18 -13.78
C LEU A 68 16.90 -13.41 -13.43
N GLY A 69 16.79 -12.31 -12.69
CA GLY A 69 17.91 -11.42 -12.35
C GLY A 69 17.64 -9.98 -12.78
N ARG A 70 18.61 -9.08 -12.56
CA ARG A 70 18.52 -7.69 -13.03
C ARG A 70 18.79 -7.64 -14.53
N LEU A 71 18.10 -6.77 -15.26
CA LEU A 71 18.29 -6.57 -16.70
C LEU A 71 19.76 -6.32 -17.06
N SER A 72 20.45 -5.48 -16.29
CA SER A 72 21.88 -5.17 -16.48
C SER A 72 22.83 -6.33 -16.16
N SER A 73 22.39 -7.31 -15.37
CA SER A 73 23.14 -8.55 -15.12
C SER A 73 22.88 -9.57 -16.21
N LEU A 74 21.63 -9.67 -16.69
CA LEU A 74 21.24 -10.55 -17.78
C LEU A 74 21.98 -10.19 -19.08
N GLU A 75 22.08 -8.89 -19.41
CA GLU A 75 22.84 -8.41 -20.56
C GLU A 75 24.31 -8.87 -20.54
N LYS A 76 24.93 -8.90 -19.35
CA LYS A 76 26.32 -9.37 -19.17
C LYS A 76 26.43 -10.89 -19.15
N GLY A 77 25.35 -11.60 -18.80
CA GLY A 77 25.28 -13.05 -18.73
C GLY A 77 25.06 -13.73 -20.09
N ILE A 78 24.67 -12.97 -21.14
CA ILE A 78 24.44 -13.49 -22.50
C ILE A 78 25.70 -14.19 -23.06
N ASP A 79 26.89 -13.78 -22.64
CA ASP A 79 28.17 -14.40 -23.01
C ASP A 79 28.45 -15.73 -22.25
N GLY A 80 27.46 -16.30 -21.58
CA GLY A 80 27.57 -17.59 -20.86
C GLY A 80 28.24 -17.49 -19.49
N GLY A 81 28.19 -16.32 -18.85
CA GLY A 81 28.71 -16.10 -17.49
C GLY A 81 27.65 -16.20 -16.40
N SER A 82 28.03 -16.64 -15.20
CA SER A 82 27.19 -16.46 -14.00
C SER A 82 27.24 -15.02 -13.51
N PHE A 83 26.22 -14.59 -12.78
CA PHE A 83 26.18 -13.29 -12.12
C PHE A 83 25.65 -13.41 -10.69
N THR A 84 26.14 -12.55 -9.81
CA THR A 84 25.65 -12.48 -8.43
C THR A 84 24.23 -11.93 -8.37
N PHE A 85 23.35 -12.64 -7.66
CA PHE A 85 21.99 -12.23 -7.34
C PHE A 85 21.67 -12.56 -5.88
N GLY A 86 21.44 -11.54 -5.05
CA GLY A 86 21.33 -11.70 -3.61
C GLY A 86 22.58 -12.36 -3.01
N CYS A 87 22.41 -13.51 -2.37
CA CYS A 87 23.51 -14.30 -1.78
C CYS A 87 24.11 -15.35 -2.73
N LEU A 88 23.57 -15.50 -3.94
CA LEU A 88 23.85 -16.62 -4.82
C LEU A 88 24.47 -16.16 -6.14
N GLU A 89 25.10 -17.11 -6.83
CA GLU A 89 25.41 -16.98 -8.25
C GLU A 89 24.25 -17.56 -9.05
N GLN A 90 23.74 -16.77 -9.98
CA GLN A 90 22.67 -17.15 -10.89
C GLN A 90 23.23 -17.25 -12.31
N PHE A 91 22.66 -18.16 -13.09
CA PHE A 91 23.04 -18.42 -14.47
C PHE A 91 21.76 -18.54 -15.29
N VAL A 92 21.70 -17.81 -16.40
CA VAL A 92 20.54 -17.78 -17.32
C VAL A 92 21.12 -17.77 -18.73
N THR A 93 20.77 -18.77 -19.54
CA THR A 93 21.28 -18.86 -20.92
C THR A 93 20.39 -18.06 -21.88
N PRO A 94 20.91 -17.72 -23.08
CA PRO A 94 20.06 -17.18 -24.15
C PRO A 94 18.89 -18.10 -24.52
N GLU A 95 19.04 -19.43 -24.40
CA GLU A 95 17.94 -20.38 -24.65
C GLU A 95 16.84 -20.27 -23.60
N ASP A 96 17.20 -20.08 -22.32
CA ASP A 96 16.24 -19.83 -21.24
C ASP A 96 15.42 -18.57 -21.51
N LEU A 97 16.07 -17.50 -21.98
CA LEU A 97 15.43 -16.23 -22.34
C LEU A 97 14.50 -16.39 -23.55
N GLN A 98 14.92 -17.15 -24.56
CA GLN A 98 14.07 -17.47 -25.72
C GLN A 98 12.84 -18.31 -25.31
N LEU A 99 13.00 -19.23 -24.36
CA LEU A 99 11.91 -20.08 -23.87
C LEU A 99 10.83 -19.26 -23.16
N VAL A 100 11.23 -18.26 -22.36
CA VAL A 100 10.27 -17.38 -21.67
C VAL A 100 9.70 -16.32 -22.60
N GLY A 101 10.45 -15.86 -23.62
CA GLY A 101 9.99 -14.90 -24.62
C GLY A 101 9.28 -13.69 -24.01
N ASP A 102 8.05 -13.43 -24.48
CA ASP A 102 7.22 -12.30 -24.00
C ASP A 102 6.57 -12.55 -22.61
N TYR A 103 6.81 -13.71 -22.00
CA TYR A 103 6.31 -14.07 -20.67
C TYR A 103 7.24 -13.59 -19.56
N VAL A 104 7.73 -12.37 -19.66
CA VAL A 104 8.53 -11.69 -18.64
C VAL A 104 7.84 -10.42 -18.16
N THR A 105 7.92 -10.17 -16.86
CA THR A 105 7.53 -8.93 -16.19
C THR A 105 8.78 -8.28 -15.62
N ILE A 106 9.01 -7.02 -15.97
CA ILE A 106 10.12 -6.24 -15.45
C ILE A 106 9.58 -5.36 -14.32
N ALA A 107 10.15 -5.50 -13.13
CA ALA A 107 9.82 -4.65 -11.99
C ALA A 107 10.46 -3.26 -12.14
N PRO A 108 9.96 -2.23 -11.44
CA PRO A 108 10.48 -0.86 -11.57
C PRO A 108 11.96 -0.69 -11.21
N ASN A 109 12.50 -1.59 -10.38
CA ASN A 109 13.92 -1.65 -10.04
C ASN A 109 14.79 -2.41 -11.08
N GLY A 110 14.22 -2.79 -12.23
CA GLY A 110 14.91 -3.47 -13.32
C GLY A 110 15.13 -4.97 -13.10
N VAL A 111 14.50 -5.58 -12.09
CA VAL A 111 14.53 -7.04 -11.88
C VAL A 111 13.48 -7.71 -12.76
N CYS A 112 13.88 -8.74 -13.48
CA CYS A 112 13.05 -9.51 -14.39
C CYS A 112 12.46 -10.74 -13.69
N PHE A 113 11.17 -10.96 -13.88
CA PHE A 113 10.42 -12.10 -13.35
C PHE A 113 9.68 -12.81 -14.48
N VAL A 114 9.62 -14.13 -14.44
CA VAL A 114 8.79 -14.94 -15.33
C VAL A 114 7.32 -14.75 -14.97
N LYS A 115 6.44 -14.63 -15.96
CA LYS A 115 5.00 -14.52 -15.73
C LYS A 115 4.40 -15.86 -15.26
N ARG A 116 3.28 -15.77 -14.55
CA ARG A 116 2.62 -16.93 -13.89
C ARG A 116 2.17 -18.02 -14.86
N GLU A 117 1.98 -17.68 -16.13
CA GLU A 117 1.57 -18.57 -17.21
C GLU A 117 2.63 -19.65 -17.48
N ILE A 118 3.91 -19.32 -17.29
CA ILE A 118 5.02 -20.27 -17.39
C ILE A 118 5.29 -20.94 -16.04
N LEU A 119 5.48 -20.12 -15.00
CA LEU A 119 5.76 -20.61 -13.66
C LEU A 119 5.17 -19.68 -12.61
N GLU A 120 4.27 -20.22 -11.79
CA GLU A 120 3.77 -19.49 -10.65
C GLU A 120 4.71 -19.62 -9.44
N GLY A 121 5.11 -18.47 -8.87
CA GLY A 121 6.07 -18.41 -7.79
C GLY A 121 5.59 -19.02 -6.47
N VAL A 122 6.55 -19.48 -5.66
CA VAL A 122 6.28 -20.05 -4.33
C VAL A 122 5.61 -19.04 -3.39
N LEU A 123 6.06 -17.77 -3.40
CA LEU A 123 5.52 -16.69 -2.58
C LEU A 123 4.09 -16.32 -2.99
N PRO A 124 3.78 -16.03 -4.27
CA PRO A 124 2.40 -15.86 -4.75
C PRO A 124 1.45 -16.98 -4.31
N ARG A 125 1.87 -18.26 -4.43
CA ARG A 125 1.07 -19.42 -4.01
C ARG A 125 0.80 -19.42 -2.51
N LEU A 126 1.82 -19.16 -1.71
CA LEU A 126 1.71 -19.09 -0.25
C LEU A 126 0.74 -17.97 0.16
N TRP A 127 0.94 -16.77 -0.37
CA TRP A 127 0.14 -15.61 0.00
C TRP A 127 -1.29 -15.69 -0.50
N ARG A 128 -1.57 -16.30 -1.65
CA ARG A 128 -2.95 -16.53 -2.08
C ARG A 128 -3.70 -17.42 -1.08
N GLY A 129 -3.04 -18.47 -0.57
CA GLY A 129 -3.58 -19.29 0.51
C GLY A 129 -3.86 -18.47 1.77
N LEU A 130 -2.90 -17.66 2.21
CA LEU A 130 -3.04 -16.85 3.43
C LEU A 130 -4.14 -15.78 3.31
N LEU A 131 -4.19 -15.04 2.20
CA LEU A 131 -5.22 -14.04 1.94
C LEU A 131 -6.62 -14.68 1.88
N SER A 132 -6.75 -15.86 1.24
CA SER A 132 -8.03 -16.59 1.20
C SER A 132 -8.48 -17.06 2.59
N SER A 133 -7.53 -17.42 3.46
CA SER A 133 -7.79 -17.82 4.85
C SER A 133 -7.99 -16.65 5.83
N ARG A 134 -7.94 -15.40 5.35
CA ARG A 134 -7.99 -14.16 6.15
C ARG A 134 -6.91 -14.08 7.24
N LEU A 135 -5.82 -14.85 7.13
CA LEU A 135 -4.68 -14.72 8.02
C LEU A 135 -3.89 -13.46 7.65
N MET A 136 -3.68 -12.56 8.62
CA MET A 136 -2.91 -11.33 8.39
C MET A 136 -1.46 -11.67 8.04
N VAL A 137 -1.00 -11.16 6.89
CA VAL A 137 0.37 -11.33 6.36
C VAL A 137 1.30 -10.20 6.86
N LYS A 138 0.82 -9.32 7.75
CA LYS A 138 1.50 -8.09 8.18
C LYS A 138 2.92 -8.33 8.72
N ASP A 139 3.14 -9.42 9.44
CA ASP A 139 4.47 -9.77 9.98
C ASP A 139 5.35 -10.55 9.00
N SER A 140 4.77 -11.12 7.95
CA SER A 140 5.53 -11.86 6.93
C SER A 140 6.40 -10.92 6.10
N MET A 141 5.97 -9.67 5.86
CA MET A 141 6.71 -8.71 5.05
C MET A 141 7.99 -8.19 5.72
N LYS A 142 8.01 -8.10 7.05
CA LYS A 142 9.22 -7.70 7.82
C LYS A 142 10.38 -8.68 7.65
N LEU A 143 10.11 -9.91 7.18
CA LEU A 143 11.11 -10.95 6.96
C LEU A 143 11.82 -10.84 5.59
N TYR A 144 11.29 -10.04 4.65
CA TYR A 144 11.79 -9.94 3.27
C TYR A 144 12.27 -8.54 2.90
N THR A 145 12.35 -7.62 3.86
CA THR A 145 12.98 -6.32 3.66
C THR A 145 14.49 -6.51 3.62
N GLY A 146 15.12 -6.30 2.47
CA GLY A 146 16.59 -6.35 2.34
C GLY A 146 17.17 -7.16 1.19
N ASP A 147 16.35 -7.68 0.28
CA ASP A 147 16.80 -8.32 -0.96
C ASP A 147 16.10 -7.75 -2.19
N GLU A 148 16.57 -8.15 -3.38
CA GLU A 148 16.12 -7.61 -4.65
C GLU A 148 14.63 -7.88 -4.93
N VAL A 149 14.09 -9.00 -4.45
CA VAL A 149 12.67 -9.34 -4.61
C VAL A 149 11.82 -8.50 -3.67
N GLY A 150 12.26 -8.33 -2.42
CA GLY A 150 11.66 -7.40 -1.47
C GLY A 150 11.62 -5.98 -2.01
N ASP A 151 12.73 -5.50 -2.58
CA ASP A 151 12.82 -4.19 -3.22
C ASP A 151 11.85 -4.05 -4.39
N SER A 152 11.72 -5.06 -5.25
CA SER A 152 10.74 -5.03 -6.35
C SER A 152 9.31 -4.88 -5.83
N ILE A 153 8.97 -5.57 -4.73
CA ILE A 153 7.64 -5.48 -4.10
C ILE A 153 7.41 -4.09 -3.50
N VAL A 154 8.38 -3.54 -2.75
CA VAL A 154 8.28 -2.22 -2.12
C VAL A 154 8.18 -1.13 -3.18
N HIS A 155 9.02 -1.17 -4.21
CA HIS A 155 9.01 -0.20 -5.30
C HIS A 155 7.69 -0.25 -6.06
N LYS A 156 7.19 -1.45 -6.40
CA LYS A 156 5.90 -1.56 -7.09
C LYS A 156 4.71 -1.15 -6.21
N GLY A 157 4.79 -1.38 -4.90
CA GLY A 157 3.82 -0.86 -3.94
C GLY A 157 3.82 0.67 -3.88
N ARG A 158 5.00 1.30 -3.87
CA ARG A 158 5.14 2.76 -3.98
C ARG A 158 4.53 3.30 -5.28
N GLU A 159 4.88 2.72 -6.43
CA GLU A 159 4.31 3.10 -7.73
C GLU A 159 2.78 2.97 -7.74
N THR A 160 2.25 1.92 -7.10
CA THR A 160 0.80 1.70 -6.96
C THR A 160 0.13 2.84 -6.18
N LEU A 161 0.77 3.33 -5.11
CA LEU A 161 0.26 4.45 -4.32
C LEU A 161 0.38 5.77 -5.08
N GLU A 162 1.50 6.03 -5.77
CA GLU A 162 1.69 7.22 -6.60
C GLU A 162 0.64 7.30 -7.71
N ARG A 163 0.35 6.17 -8.39
CA ARG A 163 -0.71 6.09 -9.39
C ARG A 163 -2.10 6.29 -8.80
N ALA A 164 -2.36 5.80 -7.59
CA ALA A 164 -3.63 6.06 -6.91
C ALA A 164 -3.83 7.54 -6.59
N ILE A 165 -2.77 8.25 -6.18
CA ILE A 165 -2.79 9.70 -5.97
C ILE A 165 -3.13 10.43 -7.26
N GLN A 166 -2.39 10.14 -8.33
CA GLN A 166 -2.61 10.77 -9.64
C GLN A 166 -4.04 10.51 -10.15
N LEU A 167 -4.54 9.28 -10.02
CA LEU A 167 -5.90 8.92 -10.38
C LEU A 167 -6.95 9.73 -9.60
N VAL A 168 -6.75 9.89 -8.29
CA VAL A 168 -7.68 10.66 -7.45
C VAL A 168 -7.68 12.15 -7.81
N GLU A 169 -6.50 12.73 -8.05
CA GLU A 169 -6.35 14.17 -8.27
C GLU A 169 -6.67 14.61 -9.70
N THR A 170 -6.37 13.78 -10.71
CA THR A 170 -6.47 14.17 -12.14
C THR A 170 -7.43 13.28 -12.94
N GLY A 171 -7.79 12.10 -12.43
CA GLY A 171 -8.54 11.09 -13.18
C GLY A 171 -7.67 10.30 -14.16
N GLU A 172 -6.36 10.52 -14.17
CA GLU A 172 -5.45 9.80 -15.04
C GLU A 172 -5.33 8.33 -14.61
N GLY A 173 -5.40 7.42 -15.58
CA GLY A 173 -5.36 5.98 -15.32
C GLY A 173 -6.69 5.34 -14.93
N VAL A 174 -7.77 6.12 -14.84
CA VAL A 174 -9.13 5.59 -14.73
C VAL A 174 -9.49 4.81 -16.00
N LEU A 175 -10.08 3.61 -15.85
CA LEU A 175 -10.52 2.81 -16.99
C LEU A 175 -11.69 3.48 -17.74
N PRO A 176 -11.75 3.40 -19.09
CA PRO A 176 -12.83 3.97 -19.87
C PRO A 176 -14.22 3.54 -19.38
N GLY A 177 -15.12 4.51 -19.22
CA GLY A 177 -16.49 4.27 -18.74
C GLY A 177 -16.65 4.16 -17.22
N THR A 178 -15.56 4.24 -16.45
CA THR A 178 -15.63 4.27 -14.98
C THR A 178 -16.07 5.66 -14.49
N PRO A 179 -17.13 5.78 -13.68
CA PRO A 179 -17.57 7.06 -13.16
C PRO A 179 -16.54 7.71 -12.23
N THR A 180 -16.28 9.01 -12.40
CA THR A 180 -15.39 9.82 -11.56
C THR A 180 -16.14 10.99 -10.88
N PRO A 181 -17.18 10.71 -10.08
CA PRO A 181 -18.04 11.75 -9.52
C PRO A 181 -17.31 12.76 -8.62
N TRP A 182 -16.13 12.41 -8.08
CA TRP A 182 -15.31 13.31 -7.26
C TRP A 182 -14.51 14.35 -8.09
N LEU A 183 -14.42 14.18 -9.41
CA LEU A 183 -13.71 15.10 -10.33
C LEU A 183 -14.66 16.01 -11.12
N ALA A 184 -15.96 15.73 -11.13
CA ALA A 184 -16.92 16.30 -12.08
C ALA A 184 -17.29 17.79 -11.83
N GLY A 185 -16.45 18.58 -11.15
CA GLY A 185 -16.68 20.01 -10.90
C GLY A 185 -17.92 20.31 -10.04
N GLY A 186 -18.44 19.31 -9.31
CA GLY A 186 -19.55 19.48 -8.37
C GLY A 186 -19.14 20.18 -7.08
N SER A 187 -20.03 20.17 -6.07
CA SER A 187 -19.77 20.78 -4.75
C SER A 187 -18.57 20.17 -4.01
N CYS A 188 -18.20 18.95 -4.35
CA CYS A 188 -17.20 18.15 -3.67
C CYS A 188 -15.91 18.06 -4.48
N ASN A 189 -14.86 18.78 -4.07
CA ASN A 189 -13.52 18.66 -4.65
C ASN A 189 -12.67 17.70 -3.81
N ALA A 190 -12.08 16.69 -4.47
CA ALA A 190 -11.19 15.73 -3.84
C ALA A 190 -9.73 16.16 -3.96
N LYS A 191 -9.02 16.15 -2.82
CA LYS A 191 -7.59 16.42 -2.78
C LYS A 191 -6.89 15.42 -1.86
N VAL A 192 -5.79 14.84 -2.31
CA VAL A 192 -4.97 14.01 -1.42
C VAL A 192 -4.20 14.93 -0.48
N ILE A 193 -4.36 14.73 0.82
CA ILE A 193 -3.72 15.58 1.84
C ILE A 193 -2.70 14.82 2.69
N TYR A 194 -2.69 13.50 2.62
CA TYR A 194 -1.71 12.64 3.30
C TYR A 194 -1.70 11.24 2.68
N GLY A 195 -0.57 10.54 2.80
CA GLY A 195 -0.40 9.14 2.38
C GLY A 195 0.72 8.48 3.16
N ASP A 196 0.49 7.26 3.64
CA ASP A 196 1.41 6.50 4.50
C ASP A 196 1.53 5.06 4.01
N THR A 197 2.51 4.78 3.17
CA THR A 197 2.87 3.46 2.60
C THR A 197 1.80 2.72 1.79
N ASP A 198 0.64 2.46 2.39
CA ASP A 198 -0.50 1.72 1.87
C ASP A 198 -1.85 2.44 2.10
N SER A 199 -1.86 3.54 2.88
CA SER A 199 -3.06 4.36 3.10
C SER A 199 -3.03 5.70 2.35
N LEU A 200 -4.21 6.20 1.99
CA LEU A 200 -4.45 7.48 1.31
C LEU A 200 -5.53 8.29 2.03
N PHE A 201 -5.27 9.58 2.24
CA PHE A 201 -6.19 10.49 2.92
C PHE A 201 -6.66 11.54 1.92
N VAL A 202 -7.95 11.49 1.60
CA VAL A 202 -8.57 12.35 0.60
C VAL A 202 -9.52 13.31 1.30
N LYS A 203 -9.18 14.59 1.28
CA LYS A 203 -10.09 15.64 1.73
C LYS A 203 -11.15 15.88 0.68
N LEU A 204 -12.40 15.90 1.13
CA LEU A 204 -13.55 16.23 0.31
C LEU A 204 -14.16 17.54 0.82
N SER A 205 -13.90 18.65 0.14
CA SER A 205 -14.42 19.95 0.56
C SER A 205 -15.93 20.04 0.33
N HIS A 206 -16.67 20.64 1.27
CA HIS A 206 -18.12 20.90 1.16
C HIS A 206 -19.01 19.65 0.96
N CYS A 207 -18.64 18.51 1.54
CA CYS A 207 -19.42 17.28 1.47
C CYS A 207 -20.05 16.90 2.81
N ASP A 208 -21.28 16.40 2.76
CA ASP A 208 -21.93 15.75 3.89
C ASP A 208 -21.38 14.34 4.14
N LYS A 209 -21.75 13.74 5.28
CA LYS A 209 -21.33 12.38 5.69
C LYS A 209 -21.64 11.34 4.61
N ALA A 210 -22.89 11.25 4.18
CA ALA A 210 -23.36 10.22 3.25
C ALA A 210 -22.68 10.34 1.88
N THR A 211 -22.54 11.57 1.37
CA THR A 211 -21.82 11.88 0.14
C THR A 211 -20.35 11.50 0.25
N SER A 212 -19.72 11.73 1.40
CA SER A 212 -18.30 11.38 1.62
C SER A 212 -18.06 9.89 1.55
N PHE A 213 -18.92 9.07 2.16
CA PHE A 213 -18.83 7.61 2.04
C PHE A 213 -19.03 7.14 0.61
N ARG A 214 -20.03 7.70 -0.10
CA ARG A 214 -20.30 7.38 -1.50
C ARG A 214 -19.12 7.73 -2.42
N LEU A 215 -18.54 8.93 -2.28
CA LEU A 215 -17.39 9.36 -3.07
C LEU A 215 -16.13 8.57 -2.71
N GLY A 216 -15.90 8.32 -1.42
CA GLY A 216 -14.81 7.46 -0.96
C GLY A 216 -14.89 6.04 -1.53
N GLN A 217 -16.10 5.47 -1.60
CA GLN A 217 -16.31 4.17 -2.22
C GLN A 217 -16.06 4.20 -3.74
N ALA A 218 -16.52 5.26 -4.43
CA ALA A 218 -16.28 5.42 -5.86
C ALA A 218 -14.77 5.53 -6.18
N ILE A 219 -14.01 6.26 -5.35
CA ILE A 219 -12.54 6.32 -5.45
C ILE A 219 -11.92 4.94 -5.23
N ALA A 220 -12.33 4.24 -4.16
CA ALA A 220 -11.82 2.91 -3.84
C ALA A 220 -12.03 1.93 -5.00
N ASP A 221 -13.21 1.96 -5.61
CA ASP A 221 -13.56 1.08 -6.72
C ASP A 221 -12.78 1.42 -7.99
N ALA A 222 -12.65 2.71 -8.34
CA ALA A 222 -11.88 3.12 -9.52
C ALA A 222 -10.40 2.79 -9.40
N VAL A 223 -9.77 3.05 -8.24
CA VAL A 223 -8.37 2.65 -7.99
C VAL A 223 -8.23 1.13 -8.02
N SER A 224 -9.18 0.38 -7.45
CA SER A 224 -9.13 -1.09 -7.49
C SER A 224 -9.26 -1.65 -8.90
N GLN A 225 -10.12 -1.06 -9.74
CA GLN A 225 -10.29 -1.46 -11.14
C GLN A 225 -9.07 -1.15 -12.01
N ALA A 226 -8.37 -0.05 -11.72
CA ALA A 226 -7.15 0.33 -12.42
C ALA A 226 -5.93 -0.57 -12.10
N ASN A 227 -6.07 -1.51 -11.16
CA ASN A 227 -5.01 -2.40 -10.71
C ASN A 227 -5.32 -3.88 -11.01
N PRO A 228 -4.28 -4.70 -11.28
CA PRO A 228 -4.46 -6.14 -11.44
C PRO A 228 -4.88 -6.81 -10.13
N ALA A 229 -5.73 -7.83 -10.23
CA ALA A 229 -6.10 -8.64 -9.06
C ALA A 229 -4.86 -9.32 -8.43
N PRO A 230 -4.76 -9.38 -7.08
CA PRO A 230 -5.78 -9.06 -6.07
C PRO A 230 -5.61 -7.67 -5.41
N ILE A 231 -4.90 -6.74 -6.04
CA ILE A 231 -4.68 -5.40 -5.47
C ILE A 231 -6.03 -4.68 -5.34
N LYS A 232 -6.42 -4.34 -4.12
CA LYS A 232 -7.70 -3.70 -3.83
C LYS A 232 -7.54 -2.59 -2.80
N LEU A 233 -8.04 -1.40 -3.14
CA LEU A 233 -8.19 -0.29 -2.21
C LEU A 233 -9.54 -0.41 -1.51
N LYS A 234 -9.60 -0.09 -0.22
CA LYS A 234 -10.85 -0.06 0.54
C LYS A 234 -11.03 1.25 1.27
N LEU A 235 -12.28 1.69 1.33
CA LEU A 235 -12.73 2.68 2.29
C LEU A 235 -12.71 2.06 3.69
N GLU A 236 -11.89 2.60 4.57
CA GLU A 236 -11.88 2.19 5.98
C GLU A 236 -12.85 3.04 6.80
N LYS A 237 -12.73 4.36 6.68
CA LYS A 237 -13.45 5.33 7.51
C LYS A 237 -13.44 6.72 6.89
N VAL A 238 -14.26 7.59 7.45
CA VAL A 238 -14.25 9.03 7.19
C VAL A 238 -13.98 9.76 8.51
N PHE A 239 -13.00 10.66 8.51
CA PHE A 239 -12.73 11.56 9.62
C PHE A 239 -13.47 12.88 9.46
N PHE A 240 -14.16 13.33 10.52
CA PHE A 240 -14.67 14.69 10.61
C PHE A 240 -15.01 15.10 12.06
N PRO A 241 -14.36 16.14 12.63
CA PRO A 241 -13.16 16.80 12.12
C PRO A 241 -11.90 15.93 12.26
N CYS A 242 -10.81 16.35 11.61
CA CYS A 242 -9.51 15.67 11.63
C CYS A 242 -8.37 16.67 11.91
N LEU A 243 -7.39 16.28 12.73
CA LEU A 243 -6.14 17.01 12.93
C LEU A 243 -4.97 16.16 12.42
N LEU A 244 -4.26 16.67 11.42
CA LEU A 244 -3.01 16.09 10.95
C LEU A 244 -1.85 16.91 11.53
N GLU A 245 -1.01 16.29 12.36
CA GLU A 245 0.14 16.96 12.97
C GLU A 245 1.40 16.73 12.12
N ALA A 246 1.75 15.47 11.91
CA ALA A 246 2.92 15.03 11.17
C ALA A 246 2.72 13.59 10.65
N LYS A 247 3.71 13.06 9.92
CA LYS A 247 3.73 11.66 9.51
C LYS A 247 3.47 10.73 10.70
N LYS A 248 2.49 9.84 10.57
CA LYS A 248 2.05 8.87 11.59
C LYS A 248 1.56 9.51 12.90
N ARG A 249 1.27 10.81 12.89
CA ARG A 249 0.75 11.60 14.02
C ARG A 249 -0.50 12.35 13.60
N TYR A 250 -1.66 11.77 13.87
CA TYR A 250 -2.95 12.34 13.52
C TYR A 250 -4.06 11.84 14.43
N VAL A 251 -5.16 12.59 14.49
CA VAL A 251 -6.31 12.28 15.33
C VAL A 251 -7.58 12.83 14.71
N GLY A 252 -8.68 12.10 14.81
CA GLY A 252 -9.96 12.55 14.29
C GLY A 252 -11.13 11.79 14.88
N TYR A 253 -12.33 12.35 14.66
CA TYR A 253 -13.57 11.63 14.87
C TYR A 253 -13.87 10.75 13.65
N ALA A 254 -13.68 9.45 13.83
CA ALA A 254 -13.85 8.44 12.81
C ALA A 254 -15.29 7.91 12.76
N TYR A 255 -15.81 7.85 11.54
CA TYR A 255 -17.04 7.15 11.18
C TYR A 255 -16.69 6.00 10.24
N GLU A 256 -17.20 4.81 10.50
CA GLU A 256 -16.98 3.61 9.70
C GLU A 256 -18.17 3.33 8.76
N SER A 257 -19.33 3.95 9.00
CA SER A 257 -20.48 3.92 8.09
C SER A 257 -21.22 5.27 8.07
N ALA A 258 -22.04 5.47 7.04
CA ALA A 258 -22.85 6.69 6.90
C ALA A 258 -23.95 6.79 7.96
N GLU A 259 -24.42 5.65 8.45
CA GLU A 259 -25.47 5.52 9.47
C GLU A 259 -24.91 5.67 10.89
N GLN A 260 -23.59 5.61 11.07
CA GLN A 260 -22.97 5.79 12.37
C GLN A 260 -23.22 7.22 12.88
N VAL A 261 -23.88 7.30 14.04
CA VAL A 261 -24.22 8.57 14.70
C VAL A 261 -23.07 9.08 15.56
N THR A 262 -22.52 8.20 16.42
CA THR A 262 -21.45 8.59 17.35
C THR A 262 -20.09 8.25 16.76
N PRO A 263 -19.18 9.21 16.58
CA PRO A 263 -17.84 8.93 16.11
C PRO A 263 -16.99 8.22 17.16
N VAL A 264 -15.98 7.49 16.66
CA VAL A 264 -14.89 6.95 17.47
C VAL A 264 -13.74 7.95 17.48
N PHE A 265 -13.19 8.26 18.65
CA PHE A 265 -11.96 9.04 18.75
C PHE A 265 -10.79 8.12 18.35
N ASP A 266 -10.28 8.30 17.14
CA ASP A 266 -9.16 7.51 16.63
C ASP A 266 -7.91 8.38 16.55
N ALA A 267 -6.90 8.00 17.33
CA ALA A 267 -5.65 8.69 17.49
C ALA A 267 -4.49 7.78 17.10
N LYS A 268 -3.57 8.27 16.27
CA LYS A 268 -2.36 7.57 15.83
C LYS A 268 -1.14 8.39 16.19
N GLY A 269 -0.20 7.77 16.91
CA GLY A 269 1.12 8.32 17.20
C GLY A 269 1.19 9.55 18.11
N ILE A 270 0.06 10.16 18.48
CA ILE A 270 -0.02 11.28 19.43
C ILE A 270 0.02 10.78 20.88
N GLU A 271 0.25 11.71 21.81
CA GLU A 271 0.50 11.44 23.23
C GLU A 271 -0.66 10.71 23.94
N THR A 272 -1.87 10.74 23.38
CA THR A 272 -3.02 10.00 23.93
C THR A 272 -2.86 8.49 23.87
N VAL A 273 -2.08 7.96 22.92
CA VAL A 273 -1.87 6.52 22.71
C VAL A 273 -0.45 6.05 23.02
N ARG A 274 0.48 6.99 23.23
CA ARG A 274 1.85 6.67 23.63
C ARG A 274 1.95 6.38 25.12
N ARG A 275 2.99 5.64 25.50
CA ARG A 275 3.25 5.21 26.89
C ARG A 275 4.50 5.83 27.51
N ASP A 276 5.13 6.77 26.80
CA ASP A 276 6.36 7.45 27.20
C ASP A 276 6.12 8.76 27.97
N SER A 277 4.86 9.16 28.15
CA SER A 277 4.46 10.34 28.92
C SER A 277 3.58 9.98 30.13
N ALA A 278 3.43 10.91 31.07
CA ALA A 278 2.57 10.72 32.23
C ALA A 278 1.10 10.55 31.78
N PRO A 279 0.32 9.60 32.36
CA PRO A 279 -1.05 9.33 31.95
C PRO A 279 -1.98 10.55 31.97
N PHE A 280 -1.70 11.53 32.82
CA PHE A 280 -2.44 12.79 32.88
C PHE A 280 -2.34 13.60 31.57
N VAL A 281 -1.18 13.60 30.90
CA VAL A 281 -0.96 14.33 29.65
C VAL A 281 -1.89 13.80 28.56
N GLY A 282 -1.92 12.48 28.37
CA GLY A 282 -2.82 11.84 27.40
C GLY A 282 -4.29 12.11 27.69
N LYS A 283 -4.71 12.05 28.96
CA LYS A 283 -6.10 12.34 29.37
C LYS A 283 -6.50 13.78 29.12
N VAL A 284 -5.65 14.74 29.46
CA VAL A 284 -5.91 16.17 29.23
C VAL A 284 -5.94 16.48 27.74
N LEU A 285 -4.98 15.95 26.98
CA LEU A 285 -4.93 16.14 25.53
C LEU A 285 -6.18 15.58 24.85
N GLU A 286 -6.58 14.35 25.17
CA GLU A 286 -7.80 13.74 24.65
C GLU A 286 -9.04 14.58 25.00
N SER A 287 -9.16 15.03 26.25
CA SER A 287 -10.30 15.85 26.70
C SER A 287 -10.35 17.18 25.94
N SER A 288 -9.21 17.85 25.77
CA SER A 288 -9.11 19.10 25.01
C SER A 288 -9.45 18.92 23.53
N LEU A 289 -8.97 17.84 22.90
CA LEU A 289 -9.26 17.53 21.51
C LEU A 289 -10.74 17.20 21.29
N ARG A 290 -11.36 16.47 22.22
CA ARG A 290 -12.81 16.20 22.17
C ARG A 290 -13.62 17.49 22.25
N LEU A 291 -13.31 18.35 23.22
CA LEU A 291 -13.95 19.66 23.36
C LEU A 291 -13.80 20.52 22.10
N LEU A 292 -12.62 20.51 21.48
CA LEU A 292 -12.36 21.20 20.21
C LEU A 292 -13.20 20.60 19.08
N PHE A 293 -13.19 19.27 18.93
CA PHE A 293 -13.89 18.59 17.83
C PHE A 293 -15.40 18.68 17.95
N ASP A 294 -15.94 18.72 19.16
CA ASP A 294 -17.37 18.86 19.40
C ASP A 294 -17.91 20.22 18.93
N GLN A 295 -17.07 21.24 18.78
CA GLN A 295 -17.44 22.53 18.14
C GLN A 295 -17.77 22.39 16.64
N PHE A 296 -17.32 21.30 16.00
CA PHE A 296 -17.45 21.08 14.55
C PHE A 296 -18.33 19.88 14.20
N ARG A 297 -19.13 19.33 15.12
CA ARG A 297 -20.06 18.24 14.80
C ARG A 297 -21.26 18.78 13.99
N VAL A 298 -21.07 18.90 12.67
CA VAL A 298 -22.07 19.46 11.75
C VAL A 298 -23.13 18.43 11.31
N TRP A 299 -22.85 17.13 11.40
CA TRP A 299 -23.66 16.12 10.71
C TRP A 299 -24.95 15.67 11.42
N ASP A 300 -25.12 15.93 12.72
CA ASP A 300 -26.27 15.38 13.48
C ASP A 300 -26.77 16.31 14.63
N MET A 301 -26.49 17.63 14.60
CA MET A 301 -27.13 18.54 15.56
C MET A 301 -28.53 18.92 15.04
N PRO A 302 -29.63 18.63 15.78
CA PRO A 302 -30.89 19.31 15.50
C PRO A 302 -30.68 20.82 15.66
N PRO A 303 -31.40 21.68 14.90
CA PRO A 303 -31.32 23.12 15.09
C PRO A 303 -31.72 23.43 16.54
N GLY A 304 -30.76 23.91 17.33
CA GLY A 304 -30.96 24.42 18.68
C GLY A 304 -31.50 25.83 18.66
#